data_AF-A0AA88GNU6-F1
#
_entry.id   AF-A0AA88GNU6-F1
#
_cell.length_a   1.000
_cell.length_b   1.000
_cell.length_c   1.000
_cell.angle_alpha   90.00
_cell.angle_beta   90.00
_cell.angle_gamma   90.00
#
_symmetry.space_group_name_H-M   'P 1'
#
loop_
_entity.id
_entity.type
_entity.pdbx_description
1 polymer ?
#
loop_
_entity_poly.entity_id
_entity_poly.type
_entity_poly.pdbx_seq_one_letter_code
_entity_poly.pdbx_strand_id
1 'polypeptide(L)'
;MSRHPRTLSQQGSTTRTIILLLLIAMVLALSTASYGVHAINITRNFADVIDAATAAYIATSEWKTALSNFGVPYTVPTCTSSPQYPKSFDFTSDKMTLCYELETNPPWDKIHEKAGNMLLAEINKQYNRAITPVFLKLNTSKYGYWDTLRFAANDGTCNVIIASNNWDAKRATQAHFQCMYGSSGYGFLRSELDFDTLSLQQDSQLNDSRVIIGTFGGTIYDTLVTKSYQAAKVIRVNSGWVDVFQMIKDKQIHVMIAEATDLRNWLNSNSGSCARCYTKLFGTPFSYSSFVSVNIENTSSAMFSSVNTWKSVCLSLVVLIMMKMIVF
;
A
#
# COMPACT_ATOMS: atom_id res chain seq x y z
N MET A 1 -3.07 -85.34 -15.54
CA MET A 1 -3.71 -84.02 -15.78
C MET A 1 -3.56 -83.17 -14.52
N SER A 2 -2.56 -82.31 -14.48
CA SER A 2 -2.28 -81.41 -13.35
C SER A 2 -3.02 -80.10 -13.55
N ARG A 3 -3.95 -79.75 -12.66
CA ARG A 3 -4.63 -78.45 -12.65
C ARG A 3 -3.84 -77.51 -11.75
N HIS A 4 -3.14 -76.55 -12.34
CA HIS A 4 -2.51 -75.46 -11.61
C HIS A 4 -3.57 -74.54 -10.97
N PRO A 5 -3.44 -74.18 -9.68
CA PRO A 5 -4.31 -73.20 -9.04
C PRO A 5 -3.95 -71.80 -9.56
N ARG A 6 -4.95 -71.09 -10.11
CA ARG A 6 -4.81 -69.69 -10.51
C ARG A 6 -4.76 -68.81 -9.24
N THR A 7 -3.62 -68.16 -9.04
CA THR A 7 -3.38 -67.15 -8.00
C THR A 7 -4.14 -65.86 -8.33
N LEU A 8 -5.33 -65.69 -7.76
CA LEU A 8 -6.17 -64.48 -7.87
C LEU A 8 -5.81 -63.36 -6.87
N SER A 9 -4.66 -63.44 -6.18
CA SER A 9 -4.34 -62.61 -5.01
C SER A 9 -3.54 -61.32 -5.29
N GLN A 10 -3.06 -61.07 -6.51
CA GLN A 10 -2.15 -59.93 -6.78
C GLN A 10 -2.82 -58.68 -7.36
N GLN A 11 -4.07 -58.76 -7.82
CA GLN A 11 -4.74 -57.63 -8.48
C GLN A 11 -5.29 -56.56 -7.52
N GLY A 12 -5.55 -56.89 -6.26
CA GLY A 12 -6.12 -55.93 -5.29
C GLY A 12 -5.11 -54.95 -4.68
N SER A 13 -3.81 -55.31 -4.65
CA SER A 13 -2.79 -54.50 -3.97
C SER A 13 -2.34 -53.29 -4.77
N THR A 14 -2.29 -53.39 -6.10
CA THR A 14 -1.84 -52.29 -6.98
C THR A 14 -2.87 -51.17 -7.06
N THR A 15 -4.17 -51.51 -7.08
CA THR A 15 -5.26 -50.51 -7.11
C THR A 15 -5.30 -49.65 -5.84
N ARG A 16 -5.10 -50.26 -4.66
CA ARG A 16 -5.07 -49.52 -3.37
C ARG A 16 -3.91 -48.53 -3.30
N THR A 17 -2.72 -48.91 -3.77
CA THR A 17 -1.55 -48.02 -3.80
C THR A 17 -1.74 -46.85 -4.77
N ILE A 18 -2.31 -47.11 -5.96
CA ILE A 18 -2.60 -46.04 -6.94
C ILE A 18 -3.61 -45.03 -6.38
N ILE A 19 -4.68 -45.51 -5.72
CA ILE A 19 -5.69 -44.63 -5.09
C ILE A 19 -5.06 -43.78 -3.99
N LEU A 20 -4.22 -44.35 -3.13
CA LEU A 20 -3.56 -43.60 -2.06
C LEU A 20 -2.59 -42.54 -2.61
N LEU A 21 -1.83 -42.84 -3.65
CA LEU A 21 -0.93 -41.89 -4.31
C LEU A 21 -1.70 -40.74 -4.98
N LEU A 22 -2.84 -41.02 -5.62
CA LEU A 22 -3.71 -39.99 -6.18
C LEU A 22 -4.32 -39.10 -5.10
N LEU A 23 -4.70 -39.67 -3.95
CA LEU A 23 -5.21 -38.89 -2.80
C LEU A 23 -4.12 -38.01 -2.19
N ILE A 24 -2.90 -38.53 -2.01
CA ILE A 24 -1.77 -37.73 -1.51
C ILE A 24 -1.42 -36.61 -2.50
N ALA A 25 -1.40 -36.89 -3.81
CA ALA A 25 -1.17 -35.87 -4.83
C ALA A 25 -2.28 -34.81 -4.85
N MET A 26 -3.54 -35.21 -4.63
CA MET A 26 -4.67 -34.29 -4.53
C MET A 26 -4.57 -33.41 -3.27
N VAL A 27 -4.23 -33.98 -2.11
CA VAL A 27 -4.00 -33.23 -0.85
C VAL A 27 -2.82 -32.28 -0.98
N LEU A 28 -1.72 -32.72 -1.62
CA LEU A 28 -0.56 -31.87 -1.88
C LEU A 28 -0.90 -30.73 -2.83
N ALA A 29 -1.64 -30.99 -3.92
CA ALA A 29 -2.13 -29.97 -4.84
C ALA A 29 -3.14 -29.00 -4.19
N LEU A 30 -3.92 -29.47 -3.20
CA LEU A 30 -4.81 -28.64 -2.38
C LEU A 30 -4.03 -27.83 -1.34
N SER A 31 -2.89 -28.33 -0.85
CA SER A 31 -2.04 -27.64 0.15
C SER A 31 -1.08 -26.61 -0.46
N THR A 32 -0.70 -26.78 -1.73
CA THR A 32 0.04 -25.75 -2.49
C THR A 32 -0.88 -24.69 -3.08
N ALA A 33 -2.20 -24.89 -3.01
CA ALA A 33 -3.20 -23.87 -3.26
C ALA A 33 -3.23 -22.86 -2.09
N SER A 34 -2.24 -21.98 -2.12
CA SER A 34 -2.39 -20.58 -1.74
C SER A 34 -2.39 -20.28 -0.23
N TYR A 35 -1.19 -20.10 0.32
CA TYR A 35 -0.91 -18.89 1.15
C TYR A 35 -0.91 -17.62 0.28
N GLY A 36 -1.74 -17.61 -0.77
CA GLY A 36 -2.01 -16.42 -1.55
C GLY A 36 -2.83 -15.54 -0.63
N VAL A 37 -2.32 -14.33 -0.40
CA VAL A 37 -3.05 -13.26 0.25
C VAL A 37 -4.48 -13.27 -0.28
N HIS A 38 -5.46 -13.56 0.57
CA HIS A 38 -6.86 -13.61 0.18
C HIS A 38 -7.25 -12.22 -0.29
N ALA A 39 -7.24 -12.02 -1.62
CA ALA A 39 -7.67 -10.77 -2.20
C ALA A 39 -9.15 -10.56 -1.89
N ILE A 40 -9.49 -9.45 -1.24
CA ILE A 40 -10.86 -9.01 -1.10
C ILE A 40 -11.28 -8.31 -2.38
N ASN A 41 -12.56 -8.46 -2.72
CA ASN A 41 -13.21 -7.67 -3.75
C ASN A 41 -14.05 -6.59 -3.07
N ILE A 42 -13.98 -5.37 -3.57
CA ILE A 42 -14.87 -4.27 -3.18
C ILE A 42 -15.90 -4.04 -4.28
N THR A 43 -17.06 -3.49 -3.93
CA THR A 43 -18.08 -3.14 -4.93
C THR A 43 -17.72 -1.84 -5.64
N ARG A 44 -18.19 -1.68 -6.89
CA ARG A 44 -18.13 -0.39 -7.59
C ARG A 44 -18.74 0.75 -6.77
N ASN A 45 -19.90 0.50 -6.14
CA ASN A 45 -20.56 1.46 -5.25
C ASN A 45 -19.63 1.93 -4.13
N PHE A 46 -18.87 1.03 -3.49
CA PHE A 46 -17.92 1.43 -2.46
C PHE A 46 -16.86 2.38 -3.00
N ALA A 47 -16.21 2.03 -4.12
CA ALA A 47 -15.20 2.89 -4.74
C ALA A 47 -15.76 4.27 -5.13
N ASP A 48 -16.93 4.30 -5.77
CA ASP A 48 -17.59 5.53 -6.20
C ASP A 48 -17.96 6.45 -5.01
N VAL A 49 -18.36 5.87 -3.87
CA VAL A 49 -18.60 6.63 -2.63
C VAL A 49 -17.32 7.26 -2.11
N ILE A 50 -16.21 6.52 -2.08
CA ILE A 50 -14.93 7.05 -1.63
C ILE A 50 -14.44 8.15 -2.57
N ASP A 51 -14.61 7.98 -3.89
CA ASP A 51 -14.26 8.99 -4.90
C ASP A 51 -15.09 10.27 -4.74
N ALA A 52 -16.42 10.15 -4.62
CA ALA A 52 -17.33 11.29 -4.46
C ALA A 52 -17.10 12.03 -3.14
N ALA A 53 -16.91 11.30 -2.03
CA ALA A 53 -16.60 11.89 -0.74
C ALA A 53 -15.24 12.58 -0.74
N THR A 54 -14.23 12.00 -1.37
CA THR A 54 -12.92 12.64 -1.53
C THR A 54 -13.03 13.92 -2.33
N ALA A 55 -13.69 13.88 -3.49
CA ALA A 55 -13.91 15.06 -4.30
C ALA A 55 -14.65 16.18 -3.55
N ALA A 56 -15.65 15.82 -2.75
CA ALA A 56 -16.42 16.77 -1.95
C ALA A 56 -15.56 17.46 -0.88
N TYR A 57 -14.85 16.69 -0.04
CA TYR A 57 -14.11 17.31 1.07
C TYR A 57 -12.90 18.12 0.60
N ILE A 58 -12.19 17.71 -0.46
CA ILE A 58 -11.01 18.44 -0.93
C ILE A 58 -11.36 19.79 -1.56
N ALA A 59 -12.60 19.95 -2.03
CA ALA A 59 -13.11 21.20 -2.57
C ALA A 59 -13.31 22.27 -1.46
N THR A 60 -13.51 21.84 -0.21
CA THR A 60 -13.80 22.72 0.92
C THR A 60 -12.63 23.65 1.26
N SER A 61 -12.94 24.82 1.83
CA SER A 61 -11.93 25.72 2.40
C SER A 61 -11.28 25.10 3.64
N GLU A 62 -12.02 24.32 4.42
CA GLU A 62 -11.53 23.67 5.64
C GLU A 62 -10.31 22.77 5.34
N TRP A 63 -10.39 21.95 4.30
CA TRP A 63 -9.27 21.09 3.90
C TRP A 63 -8.03 21.89 3.47
N LYS A 64 -8.24 22.90 2.62
CA LYS A 64 -7.18 23.79 2.13
C LYS A 64 -6.50 24.54 3.27
N THR A 65 -7.28 25.03 4.23
CA THR A 65 -6.78 25.69 5.44
C THR A 65 -6.02 24.72 6.34
N ALA A 66 -6.50 23.48 6.50
CA ALA A 66 -5.79 22.46 7.27
C ALA A 66 -4.39 22.20 6.71
N LEU A 67 -4.27 21.96 5.40
CA LEU A 67 -2.97 21.76 4.74
C LEU A 67 -2.04 22.97 4.90
N SER A 68 -2.57 24.19 4.73
CA SER A 68 -1.79 25.42 4.94
C SER A 68 -1.29 25.54 6.39
N ASN A 69 -2.14 25.23 7.38
CA ASN A 69 -1.80 25.26 8.80
C ASN A 69 -0.75 24.20 9.17
N PHE A 70 -0.74 23.07 8.48
CA PHE A 70 0.32 22.05 8.60
C PHE A 70 1.59 22.40 7.82
N GLY A 71 1.65 23.58 7.20
CA GLY A 71 2.81 24.03 6.47
C GLY A 71 3.02 23.30 5.14
N VAL A 72 1.96 22.82 4.50
CA VAL A 72 2.00 22.31 3.11
C VAL A 72 1.76 23.50 2.18
N PRO A 73 2.79 24.02 1.47
CA PRO A 73 2.70 25.29 0.74
C PRO A 73 2.12 25.13 -0.67
N TYR A 74 1.61 23.95 -1.01
CA TYR A 74 1.20 23.59 -2.36
C TYR A 74 -0.32 23.64 -2.51
N THR A 75 -0.77 23.85 -3.74
CA THR A 75 -2.20 23.90 -4.07
C THR A 75 -2.79 22.49 -4.07
N VAL A 76 -4.03 22.38 -3.60
CA VAL A 76 -4.83 21.15 -3.76
C VAL A 76 -5.25 21.06 -5.23
N PRO A 77 -4.89 19.99 -5.96
CA PRO A 77 -5.32 19.82 -7.35
C PRO A 77 -6.85 19.71 -7.44
N THR A 78 -7.44 20.23 -8.51
CA THR A 78 -8.85 20.01 -8.80
C THR A 78 -9.05 18.57 -9.31
N CYS A 79 -10.09 17.89 -8.84
CA CYS A 79 -10.52 16.63 -9.47
C CYS A 79 -10.81 16.86 -10.96
N THR A 80 -10.32 15.98 -11.83
CA THR A 80 -10.62 16.04 -13.27
C THR A 80 -12.07 15.69 -13.58
N SER A 81 -12.70 14.88 -12.72
CA SER A 81 -14.12 14.55 -12.74
C SER A 81 -14.81 15.05 -11.48
N SER A 82 -16.15 15.15 -11.51
CA SER A 82 -16.96 15.34 -10.31
C SER A 82 -17.71 14.04 -10.04
N PRO A 83 -17.12 13.06 -9.34
CA PRO A 83 -17.78 11.79 -9.06
C PRO A 83 -19.10 12.04 -8.35
N GLN A 84 -20.12 11.26 -8.71
CA GLN A 84 -21.46 11.36 -8.13
C GLN A 84 -21.64 10.25 -7.11
N TYR A 85 -22.28 10.59 -5.98
CA TYR A 85 -22.66 9.57 -5.01
C TYR A 85 -23.65 8.58 -5.61
N PRO A 86 -23.41 7.26 -5.49
CA PRO A 86 -24.42 6.27 -5.83
C PRO A 86 -25.63 6.38 -4.88
N LYS A 87 -26.77 5.80 -5.29
CA LYS A 87 -28.03 5.86 -4.52
C LYS A 87 -27.95 5.14 -3.17
N SER A 88 -27.13 4.09 -3.07
CA SER A 88 -26.91 3.33 -1.83
C SER A 88 -25.43 3.23 -1.53
N PHE A 89 -25.12 2.99 -0.25
CA PHE A 89 -23.78 2.65 0.20
C PHE A 89 -23.83 1.33 0.95
N ASP A 90 -23.42 0.26 0.25
CA ASP A 90 -23.56 -1.12 0.72
C ASP A 90 -22.46 -1.53 1.72
N PHE A 91 -21.96 -0.57 2.50
CA PHE A 91 -21.01 -0.79 3.59
C PHE A 91 -21.78 -1.11 4.87
N THR A 92 -21.58 -2.29 5.43
CA THR A 92 -22.39 -2.83 6.54
C THR A 92 -21.84 -2.49 7.93
N SER A 93 -20.56 -2.16 8.03
CA SER A 93 -19.90 -1.82 9.29
C SER A 93 -20.22 -0.40 9.77
N ASP A 94 -20.16 -0.18 11.08
CA ASP A 94 -20.16 1.13 11.75
C ASP A 94 -18.73 1.69 11.93
N LYS A 95 -17.72 0.95 11.47
CA LYS A 95 -16.30 1.28 11.52
C LYS A 95 -15.67 1.11 10.14
N MET A 96 -14.84 2.07 9.74
CA MET A 96 -14.03 1.97 8.53
C MET A 96 -12.56 2.06 8.89
N THR A 97 -11.78 1.05 8.51
CA THR A 97 -10.34 1.01 8.76
C THR A 97 -9.62 1.86 7.71
N LEU A 98 -8.98 2.93 8.18
CA LEU A 98 -8.23 3.89 7.38
C LEU A 98 -6.74 3.73 7.72
N CYS A 99 -5.91 3.43 6.73
CA CYS A 99 -4.53 3.07 7.00
C CYS A 99 -3.52 4.05 6.40
N TYR A 100 -2.42 4.19 7.12
CA TYR A 100 -1.21 4.88 6.67
C TYR A 100 0.02 4.22 7.27
N GLU A 101 1.21 4.62 6.85
CA GLU A 101 2.46 4.00 7.32
C GLU A 101 2.78 4.30 8.79
N LEU A 102 3.46 3.38 9.47
CA LEU A 102 3.87 3.56 10.86
C LEU A 102 4.94 4.63 11.01
N GLU A 103 5.78 4.75 9.99
CA GLU A 103 6.94 5.62 9.96
C GLU A 103 6.60 7.08 9.57
N THR A 104 5.31 7.42 9.50
CA THR A 104 4.81 8.77 9.27
C THR A 104 5.24 9.70 10.40
N ASN A 105 5.89 10.80 10.04
CA ASN A 105 6.28 11.86 10.98
C ASN A 105 5.31 13.05 10.89
N PRO A 106 5.22 13.88 11.95
CA PRO A 106 4.48 15.14 11.88
C PRO A 106 4.97 16.01 10.71
N PRO A 107 4.05 16.65 9.95
CA PRO A 107 2.61 16.78 10.23
C PRO A 107 1.73 15.70 9.57
N TRP A 108 2.30 14.71 8.89
CA TRP A 108 1.54 13.81 8.02
C TRP A 108 0.55 12.92 8.75
N ASP A 109 0.88 12.47 9.95
CA ASP A 109 -0.04 11.70 10.81
C ASP A 109 -1.36 12.46 11.02
N LYS A 110 -1.25 13.76 11.32
CA LYS A 110 -2.41 14.65 11.50
C LYS A 110 -3.13 14.94 10.18
N ILE A 111 -2.39 15.08 9.09
CA ILE A 111 -2.97 15.29 7.75
C ILE A 111 -3.79 14.06 7.33
N HIS A 112 -3.25 12.86 7.50
CA HIS A 112 -3.89 11.59 7.17
C HIS A 112 -5.16 11.38 8.01
N GLU A 113 -5.08 11.62 9.32
CA GLU A 113 -6.24 11.52 10.19
C GLU A 113 -7.29 12.58 9.89
N LYS A 114 -6.89 13.82 9.56
CA LYS A 114 -7.81 14.87 9.14
C LYS A 114 -8.54 14.50 7.85
N ALA A 115 -7.81 14.01 6.84
CA ALA A 115 -8.38 13.55 5.58
C ALA A 115 -9.39 12.40 5.81
N GLY A 116 -9.02 11.42 6.65
CA GLY A 116 -9.90 10.30 6.99
C GLY A 116 -11.18 10.72 7.73
N ASN A 117 -11.06 11.65 8.67
CA ASN A 117 -12.21 12.21 9.38
C ASN A 117 -13.15 12.98 8.42
N MET A 118 -12.60 13.81 7.54
CA MET A 118 -13.39 14.56 6.57
C MET A 118 -14.06 13.66 5.52
N LEU A 119 -13.36 12.61 5.07
CA LEU A 119 -13.91 11.57 4.20
C LEU A 119 -15.16 10.94 4.82
N LEU A 120 -15.07 10.46 6.07
CA LEU A 120 -16.21 9.84 6.74
C LEU A 120 -17.31 10.84 7.08
N ALA A 121 -16.98 12.11 7.36
CA ALA A 121 -17.99 13.15 7.57
C ALA A 121 -18.87 13.34 6.32
N GLU A 122 -18.27 13.39 5.13
CA GLU A 122 -19.02 13.50 3.87
C GLU A 122 -19.88 12.25 3.60
N ILE A 123 -19.34 11.05 3.83
CA ILE A 123 -20.10 9.79 3.67
C ILE A 123 -21.29 9.73 4.66
N ASN A 124 -21.05 10.04 5.92
CA ASN A 124 -22.07 10.02 6.97
C ASN A 124 -23.19 11.02 6.68
N LYS A 125 -22.83 12.22 6.22
CA LYS A 125 -23.77 13.24 5.78
C LYS A 125 -24.61 12.77 4.59
N GLN A 126 -23.99 12.17 3.58
CA GLN A 126 -24.68 11.74 2.36
C GLN A 126 -25.68 10.59 2.62
N TYR A 127 -25.31 9.62 3.44
CA TYR A 127 -26.09 8.40 3.64
C TYR A 127 -26.82 8.32 4.99
N ASN A 128 -26.80 9.40 5.78
CA ASN A 128 -27.34 9.45 7.14
C ASN A 128 -26.83 8.27 8.00
N ARG A 129 -25.50 8.10 8.01
CA ARG A 129 -24.78 7.02 8.74
C ARG A 129 -23.95 7.62 9.88
N ALA A 130 -23.45 6.74 10.75
CA ALA A 130 -22.54 7.09 11.84
C ALA A 130 -21.29 6.18 11.82
N ILE A 131 -20.61 6.13 10.66
CA ILE A 131 -19.38 5.36 10.49
C ILE A 131 -18.24 6.09 11.20
N THR A 132 -17.50 5.37 12.03
CA THR A 132 -16.37 5.88 12.79
C THR A 132 -15.04 5.43 12.17
N PRO A 133 -13.99 6.27 12.18
CA PRO A 133 -12.69 5.88 11.66
C PRO A 133 -11.97 4.95 12.64
N VAL A 134 -11.30 3.95 12.10
CA VAL A 134 -10.28 3.16 12.81
C VAL A 134 -8.96 3.39 12.09
N PHE A 135 -8.10 4.22 12.69
CA PHE A 135 -6.78 4.51 12.11
C PHE A 135 -5.80 3.39 12.43
N LEU A 136 -5.26 2.75 11.39
CA LEU A 136 -4.28 1.67 11.53
C LEU A 136 -2.96 2.08 10.88
N LYS A 137 -1.89 2.07 11.70
CA LYS A 137 -0.52 2.31 11.24
C LYS A 137 0.13 1.01 10.79
N LEU A 138 0.64 0.98 9.56
CA LEU A 138 1.19 -0.21 8.92
C LEU A 138 2.73 -0.18 8.95
N ASN A 139 3.34 -1.23 9.50
CA ASN A 139 4.80 -1.38 9.49
C ASN A 139 5.30 -1.74 8.09
N THR A 140 6.14 -0.88 7.52
CA THR A 140 6.62 -1.01 6.14
C THR A 140 7.93 -1.77 6.01
N SER A 141 8.55 -2.19 7.12
CA SER A 141 9.90 -2.79 7.14
C SER A 141 10.03 -4.06 6.29
N LYS A 142 8.96 -4.87 6.19
CA LYS A 142 9.00 -6.17 5.50
C LYS A 142 8.90 -6.05 3.99
N TYR A 143 8.00 -5.20 3.48
CA TYR A 143 7.68 -5.10 2.05
C TYR A 143 8.04 -3.74 1.43
N GLY A 144 8.55 -2.79 2.22
CA GLY A 144 8.72 -1.40 1.82
C GLY A 144 7.38 -0.64 1.80
N TYR A 145 7.45 0.66 1.48
CA TYR A 145 6.29 1.56 1.56
C TYR A 145 5.10 1.10 0.70
N TRP A 146 5.29 1.04 -0.63
CA TRP A 146 4.18 0.83 -1.56
C TRP A 146 3.51 -0.55 -1.41
N ASP A 147 4.31 -1.61 -1.38
CA ASP A 147 3.77 -2.97 -1.37
C ASP A 147 3.04 -3.27 -0.05
N THR A 148 3.50 -2.73 1.09
CA THR A 148 2.79 -2.85 2.38
C THR A 148 1.39 -2.26 2.30
N LEU A 149 1.27 -1.01 1.84
CA LEU A 149 -0.01 -0.31 1.73
C LEU A 149 -0.94 -0.98 0.71
N ARG A 150 -0.39 -1.36 -0.47
CA ARG A 150 -1.16 -2.05 -1.51
C ARG A 150 -1.70 -3.39 -1.02
N PHE A 151 -0.88 -4.19 -0.34
CA PHE A 151 -1.33 -5.48 0.19
C PHE A 151 -2.42 -5.31 1.23
N ALA A 152 -2.28 -4.34 2.14
CA ALA A 152 -3.28 -4.08 3.17
C ALA A 152 -4.63 -3.61 2.60
N ALA A 153 -4.63 -2.90 1.47
CA ALA A 153 -5.86 -2.57 0.74
C ALA A 153 -6.47 -3.81 0.07
N ASN A 154 -5.62 -4.63 -0.57
CA ASN A 154 -6.06 -5.78 -1.35
C ASN A 154 -6.50 -6.97 -0.50
N ASP A 155 -6.01 -7.11 0.73
CA ASP A 155 -6.39 -8.19 1.65
C ASP A 155 -7.51 -7.81 2.63
N GLY A 156 -7.93 -6.55 2.60
CA GLY A 156 -9.02 -6.03 3.42
C GLY A 156 -8.63 -5.65 4.83
N THR A 157 -7.35 -5.69 5.17
CA THR A 157 -6.82 -5.07 6.40
C THR A 157 -7.24 -3.61 6.48
N CYS A 158 -7.26 -2.92 5.34
CA CYS A 158 -7.60 -1.52 5.21
C CYS A 158 -8.74 -1.34 4.20
N ASN A 159 -9.78 -0.61 4.59
CA ASN A 159 -10.83 -0.24 3.65
C ASN A 159 -10.38 0.89 2.71
N VAL A 160 -9.61 1.84 3.25
CA VAL A 160 -9.02 2.95 2.50
C VAL A 160 -7.59 3.17 2.98
N ILE A 161 -6.64 3.28 2.06
CA ILE A 161 -5.30 3.78 2.36
C ILE A 161 -5.35 5.30 2.29
N ILE A 162 -5.33 5.95 3.44
CA ILE A 162 -5.44 7.41 3.57
C ILE A 162 -4.07 8.11 3.49
N ALA A 163 -2.98 7.35 3.51
CA ALA A 163 -1.62 7.87 3.32
C ALA A 163 -1.48 8.70 2.03
N SER A 164 -0.49 9.60 2.03
CA SER A 164 -0.20 10.52 0.92
C SER A 164 0.54 9.82 -0.21
N ASN A 165 -0.16 8.93 -0.90
CA ASN A 165 0.43 8.11 -1.94
C ASN A 165 0.56 8.91 -3.24
N ASN A 166 1.79 9.03 -3.74
CA ASN A 166 2.03 9.65 -5.03
C ASN A 166 1.35 8.84 -6.13
N TRP A 167 0.60 9.54 -6.97
CA TRP A 167 0.04 8.94 -8.17
C TRP A 167 1.12 8.82 -9.25
N ASP A 168 1.23 7.63 -9.82
CA ASP A 168 1.95 7.41 -11.06
C ASP A 168 1.24 6.31 -11.87
N ALA A 169 1.47 6.30 -13.18
CA ALA A 169 0.78 5.40 -14.09
C ALA A 169 0.99 3.91 -13.75
N LYS A 170 2.14 3.53 -13.17
CA LYS A 170 2.44 2.14 -12.79
C LYS A 170 1.69 1.75 -11.51
N ARG A 171 1.57 2.66 -10.54
CA ARG A 171 0.78 2.41 -9.32
C ARG A 171 -0.72 2.40 -9.60
N ALA A 172 -1.17 3.25 -10.53
CA ALA A 172 -2.58 3.32 -10.93
C ALA A 172 -3.12 2.04 -11.57
N THR A 173 -2.26 1.14 -12.07
CA THR A 173 -2.68 -0.20 -12.53
C THR A 173 -2.85 -1.22 -11.40
N GLN A 174 -2.47 -0.86 -10.17
CA GLN A 174 -2.41 -1.77 -9.02
C GLN A 174 -3.34 -1.37 -7.88
N ALA A 175 -3.91 -0.18 -7.94
CA ALA A 175 -4.81 0.40 -6.95
C ALA A 175 -5.79 1.37 -7.62
N HIS A 176 -6.96 1.56 -7.01
CA HIS A 176 -7.92 2.59 -7.44
C HIS A 176 -7.69 3.86 -6.63
N PHE A 177 -6.99 4.82 -7.24
CA PHE A 177 -6.71 6.12 -6.64
C PHE A 177 -7.93 7.04 -6.70
N GLN A 178 -8.18 7.73 -5.59
CA GLN A 178 -9.17 8.81 -5.54
C GLN A 178 -8.60 10.07 -6.21
N CYS A 179 -9.41 11.14 -6.23
CA CYS A 179 -8.90 12.48 -6.51
C CYS A 179 -7.68 12.82 -5.65
N MET A 180 -6.74 13.54 -6.26
CA MET A 180 -5.58 14.08 -5.54
C MET A 180 -6.04 15.04 -4.46
N TYR A 181 -5.81 14.67 -3.20
CA TYR A 181 -6.20 15.52 -2.07
C TYR A 181 -5.12 16.54 -1.72
N GLY A 182 -3.95 16.49 -2.34
CA GLY A 182 -2.93 17.51 -2.19
C GLY A 182 -1.77 17.31 -3.16
N SER A 183 -0.77 18.16 -3.04
CA SER A 183 0.45 18.09 -3.82
C SER A 183 1.67 18.45 -3.00
N SER A 184 2.83 18.09 -3.52
CA SER A 184 4.11 18.41 -2.93
C SER A 184 5.22 18.49 -3.97
N GLY A 185 6.43 18.78 -3.53
CA GLY A 185 7.61 18.85 -4.39
C GLY A 185 8.65 17.81 -4.01
N TYR A 186 9.53 17.51 -4.96
CA TYR A 186 10.79 16.85 -4.64
C TYR A 186 11.72 17.85 -3.99
N GLY A 187 12.50 17.38 -3.04
CA GLY A 187 13.64 18.12 -2.55
C GLY A 187 14.78 17.20 -2.17
N PHE A 188 15.93 17.79 -1.95
CA PHE A 188 17.02 17.13 -1.24
C PHE A 188 17.40 17.92 0.01
N LEU A 189 17.71 17.20 1.08
CA LEU A 189 18.33 17.71 2.28
C LEU A 189 19.80 17.35 2.24
N ARG A 190 20.65 18.38 2.19
CA ARG A 190 22.11 18.27 2.21
C ARG A 190 22.60 18.18 3.65
N SER A 191 23.36 17.14 3.98
CA SER A 191 24.08 17.00 5.26
C SER A 191 25.37 17.83 5.30
N GLU A 192 26.13 17.73 6.39
CA GLU A 192 27.46 18.34 6.51
C GLU A 192 28.63 17.43 6.07
N LEU A 193 28.36 16.21 5.61
CA LEU A 193 29.41 15.30 5.14
C LEU A 193 30.14 15.93 3.95
N ASP A 194 31.48 16.09 4.01
CA ASP A 194 32.30 16.66 2.93
C ASP A 194 31.82 18.03 2.40
N PHE A 195 31.29 18.87 3.29
CA PHE A 195 30.66 20.13 2.88
C PHE A 195 31.63 21.09 2.17
N ASP A 196 32.89 21.13 2.59
CA ASP A 196 33.89 22.07 2.06
C ASP A 196 34.52 21.62 0.74
N THR A 197 34.37 20.35 0.38
CA THR A 197 34.98 19.76 -0.83
C THR A 197 33.95 19.35 -1.88
N LEU A 198 32.68 19.22 -1.50
CA LEU A 198 31.59 18.80 -2.38
C LEU A 198 30.40 19.78 -2.32
N SER A 199 30.30 20.63 -3.35
CA SER A 199 29.21 21.60 -3.52
C SER A 199 28.01 21.01 -4.26
N LEU A 200 26.86 20.91 -3.58
CA LEU A 200 25.63 20.30 -4.09
C LEU A 200 24.45 21.30 -4.05
N GLN A 201 24.50 22.33 -4.88
CA GLN A 201 23.50 23.40 -4.93
C GLN A 201 22.30 23.10 -5.83
N GLN A 202 22.44 22.14 -6.75
CA GLN A 202 21.43 21.76 -7.74
C GLN A 202 21.33 20.24 -7.85
N ASP A 203 20.17 19.74 -8.28
CA ASP A 203 19.91 18.30 -8.42
C ASP A 203 20.77 17.63 -9.50
N SER A 204 21.17 18.38 -10.54
CA SER A 204 22.10 17.91 -11.57
C SER A 204 23.47 17.47 -11.02
N GLN A 205 23.89 18.03 -9.88
CA GLN A 205 25.17 17.72 -9.24
C GLN A 205 25.11 16.45 -8.38
N LEU A 206 23.93 15.88 -8.17
CA LEU A 206 23.78 14.66 -7.37
C LEU A 206 24.23 13.41 -8.13
N ASN A 207 24.34 13.47 -9.46
CA ASN A 207 24.85 12.38 -10.28
C ASN A 207 26.39 12.38 -10.35
N ASP A 208 27.06 12.29 -9.20
CA ASP A 208 28.52 12.29 -9.06
C ASP A 208 28.95 11.08 -8.21
N SER A 209 30.05 10.42 -8.57
CA SER A 209 30.53 9.20 -7.91
C SER A 209 30.99 9.39 -6.46
N ARG A 210 31.21 10.64 -6.06
CA ARG A 210 31.52 11.02 -4.67
C ARG A 210 30.27 11.18 -3.82
N VAL A 211 29.09 11.34 -4.44
CA VAL A 211 27.83 11.58 -3.72
C VAL A 211 27.28 10.27 -3.15
N ILE A 212 26.75 10.35 -1.92
CA ILE A 212 26.05 9.26 -1.24
C ILE A 212 24.63 9.74 -0.97
N ILE A 213 23.65 9.06 -1.55
CA ILE A 213 22.23 9.43 -1.45
C ILE A 213 21.50 8.41 -0.56
N GLY A 214 20.87 8.89 0.51
CA GLY A 214 19.94 8.09 1.31
C GLY A 214 18.50 8.23 0.81
N THR A 215 17.74 7.15 0.82
CA THR A 215 16.31 7.14 0.44
C THR A 215 15.53 6.04 1.17
N PHE A 216 14.21 6.20 1.26
CA PHE A 216 13.30 5.19 1.79
C PHE A 216 12.83 4.24 0.67
N GLY A 217 13.13 2.95 0.83
CA GLY A 217 12.84 1.90 -0.15
C GLY A 217 11.35 1.75 -0.49
N GLY A 218 11.08 1.51 -1.77
CA GLY A 218 9.70 1.31 -2.28
C GLY A 218 8.89 2.59 -2.45
N THR A 219 9.47 3.76 -2.19
CA THR A 219 8.88 5.07 -2.49
C THR A 219 9.14 5.48 -3.94
N ILE A 220 8.48 6.55 -4.41
CA ILE A 220 8.83 7.15 -5.70
C ILE A 220 10.22 7.77 -5.69
N TYR A 221 10.72 8.18 -4.52
CA TYR A 221 12.05 8.76 -4.35
C TYR A 221 13.12 7.71 -4.59
N ASP A 222 12.94 6.49 -4.10
CA ASP A 222 13.82 5.34 -4.41
C ASP A 222 13.91 5.09 -5.92
N THR A 223 12.77 5.10 -6.62
CA THR A 223 12.74 4.96 -8.08
C THR A 223 13.48 6.12 -8.77
N LEU A 224 13.23 7.36 -8.32
CA LEU A 224 13.87 8.56 -8.84
C LEU A 224 15.39 8.49 -8.69
N VAL A 225 15.90 8.22 -7.49
CA VAL A 225 17.34 8.27 -7.23
C VAL A 225 18.09 7.16 -7.96
N THR A 226 17.48 5.97 -8.03
CA THR A 226 18.05 4.82 -8.75
C THR A 226 18.15 5.10 -10.25
N LYS A 227 17.16 5.79 -10.83
CA LYS A 227 17.10 6.05 -12.27
C LYS A 227 17.95 7.25 -12.68
N SER A 228 17.92 8.33 -11.90
CA SER A 228 18.47 9.63 -12.30
C SER A 228 19.91 9.87 -11.84
N TYR A 229 20.35 9.25 -10.75
CA TYR A 229 21.67 9.50 -10.15
C TYR A 229 22.54 8.24 -10.14
N GLN A 230 22.70 7.64 -11.32
CA GLN A 230 23.36 6.34 -11.51
C GLN A 230 24.84 6.33 -11.12
N ALA A 231 25.51 7.49 -11.14
CA ALA A 231 26.90 7.59 -10.70
C ALA A 231 27.02 7.60 -9.17
N ALA A 232 25.99 8.05 -8.44
CA ALA A 232 26.03 8.18 -7.00
C ALA A 232 25.87 6.84 -6.27
N LYS A 233 26.43 6.75 -5.07
CA LYS A 233 26.17 5.61 -4.17
C LYS A 233 24.81 5.79 -3.49
N VAL A 234 23.85 4.93 -3.81
CA VAL A 234 22.51 4.96 -3.18
C VAL A 234 22.46 3.99 -1.99
N ILE A 235 22.08 4.50 -0.82
CA ILE A 235 21.74 3.71 0.37
C ILE A 235 20.21 3.69 0.53
N ARG A 236 19.64 2.48 0.49
CA ARG A 236 18.20 2.25 0.67
C ARG A 236 17.94 1.74 2.07
N VAL A 237 17.01 2.38 2.76
CA VAL A 237 16.55 1.99 4.08
C VAL A 237 15.09 1.58 3.97
N ASN A 238 14.68 0.46 4.56
CA ASN A 238 13.29 -0.03 4.52
C ASN A 238 12.52 0.24 5.82
N SER A 239 13.19 0.66 6.88
CA SER A 239 12.64 0.99 8.20
C SER A 239 12.10 2.43 8.30
N GLY A 240 11.92 3.10 7.16
CA GLY A 240 11.28 4.42 7.08
C GLY A 240 12.21 5.62 7.05
N TRP A 241 11.59 6.81 7.08
CA TRP A 241 12.28 8.10 6.95
C TRP A 241 13.15 8.47 8.14
N VAL A 242 12.78 8.02 9.35
CA VAL A 242 13.49 8.35 10.61
C VAL A 242 14.96 7.95 10.51
N ASP A 243 15.23 6.76 9.98
CA ASP A 243 16.59 6.25 9.85
C ASP A 243 17.39 7.02 8.79
N VAL A 244 16.77 7.40 7.67
CA VAL A 244 17.45 8.21 6.64
C VAL A 244 17.78 9.61 7.19
N PHE A 245 16.88 10.20 7.96
CA PHE A 245 17.15 11.45 8.67
C PHE A 245 18.27 11.31 9.72
N GLN A 246 18.34 10.17 10.41
CA GLN A 246 19.43 9.90 11.34
C GLN A 246 20.78 9.83 10.60
N MET A 247 20.82 9.25 9.40
CA MET A 247 22.03 9.25 8.56
C MET A 247 22.48 10.66 8.14
N ILE A 248 21.56 11.62 7.99
CA ILE A 248 21.89 13.04 7.76
C ILE A 248 22.60 13.62 8.99
N LYS A 249 22.04 13.40 10.19
CA LYS A 249 22.63 13.85 11.46
C LYS A 249 24.01 13.28 11.70
N ASP A 250 24.15 11.98 11.46
CA ASP A 250 25.38 11.24 11.70
C ASP A 250 26.42 11.42 10.58
N LYS A 251 26.12 12.27 9.58
CA LYS A 251 27.00 12.58 8.45
C LYS A 251 27.42 11.31 7.68
N GLN A 252 26.52 10.33 7.56
CA GLN A 252 26.78 9.07 6.85
C GLN A 252 26.45 9.14 5.36
N ILE A 253 25.59 10.09 4.97
CA ILE A 253 25.18 10.35 3.59
C ILE A 253 25.37 11.83 3.27
N HIS A 254 25.54 12.16 2.00
CA HIS A 254 25.63 13.54 1.54
C HIS A 254 24.26 14.18 1.44
N VAL A 255 23.31 13.47 0.83
CA VAL A 255 21.96 13.98 0.61
C VAL A 255 20.92 12.93 0.89
N MET A 256 19.76 13.39 1.36
CA MET A 256 18.52 12.62 1.41
C MET A 256 17.56 13.22 0.39
N ILE A 257 16.92 12.39 -0.44
CA ILE A 257 15.86 12.83 -1.34
C ILE A 257 14.52 12.34 -0.82
N ALA A 258 13.61 13.27 -0.60
CA ALA A 258 12.29 12.99 -0.06
C ALA A 258 11.32 14.12 -0.44
N GLU A 259 10.18 14.15 0.25
CA GLU A 259 9.18 15.18 0.13
C GLU A 259 9.67 16.53 0.68
N ALA A 260 9.50 17.59 -0.09
CA ALA A 260 9.87 18.96 0.27
C ALA A 260 9.42 19.40 1.68
N THR A 261 8.17 19.08 2.03
CA THR A 261 7.58 19.42 3.32
C THR A 261 8.29 18.72 4.47
N ASP A 262 8.59 17.42 4.33
CA ASP A 262 9.32 16.65 5.33
C ASP A 262 10.72 17.20 5.56
N LEU A 263 11.44 17.45 4.47
CA LEU A 263 12.80 17.94 4.54
C LEU A 263 12.87 19.30 5.26
N ARG A 264 11.95 20.20 4.93
CA ARG A 264 11.90 21.54 5.56
C ARG A 264 11.51 21.45 7.03
N ASN A 265 10.48 20.67 7.36
CA ASN A 265 10.02 20.54 8.74
C ASN A 265 11.08 19.88 9.63
N TRP A 266 11.78 18.88 9.09
CA TRP A 266 12.88 18.25 9.77
C TRP A 266 14.05 19.23 9.99
N LEU A 267 14.46 19.97 8.96
CA LEU A 267 15.55 20.94 9.07
C LEU A 267 15.23 22.02 10.10
N ASN A 268 14.00 22.55 10.08
CA ASN A 268 13.54 23.55 11.06
C ASN A 268 13.64 23.02 12.51
N SER A 269 13.30 21.74 12.71
CA SER A 269 13.31 21.09 14.02
C SER A 269 14.70 20.63 14.48
N ASN A 270 15.67 20.55 13.56
CA ASN A 270 17.00 19.97 13.80
C ASN A 270 18.16 20.89 13.42
N SER A 271 17.89 22.19 13.21
CA SER A 271 18.87 23.20 12.80
C SER A 271 20.07 23.29 13.76
N GLY A 272 19.87 23.06 15.06
CA GLY A 272 20.96 23.01 16.03
C GLY A 272 21.91 21.82 15.86
N SER A 273 21.42 20.67 15.41
CA SER A 273 22.23 19.47 15.15
C SER A 273 22.78 19.37 13.73
N CYS A 274 22.32 20.24 12.82
CA CYS A 274 22.82 20.34 11.47
C CYS A 274 22.85 21.80 10.99
N ALA A 275 23.81 22.55 11.52
CA ALA A 275 23.87 24.00 11.36
C ALA A 275 24.12 24.43 9.89
N ARG A 276 24.86 23.62 9.13
CA ARG A 276 25.15 23.87 7.70
C ARG A 276 24.23 23.08 6.76
N CYS A 277 23.30 22.27 7.29
CA CYS A 277 22.31 21.60 6.43
C CYS A 277 21.47 22.62 5.67
N TYR A 278 21.06 22.24 4.47
CA TYR A 278 20.06 23.01 3.72
C TYR A 278 19.17 22.10 2.89
N THR A 279 17.97 22.58 2.60
CA THR A 279 17.05 21.93 1.66
C THR A 279 17.02 22.68 0.33
N LYS A 280 16.98 21.95 -0.79
CA LYS A 280 16.68 22.52 -2.11
C LYS A 280 15.50 21.78 -2.72
N LEU A 281 14.57 22.55 -3.27
CA LEU A 281 13.46 22.01 -4.06
C LEU A 281 13.93 21.82 -5.51
N PHE A 282 13.42 20.80 -6.17
CA PHE A 282 13.69 20.57 -7.58
C PHE A 282 12.54 19.81 -8.25
N GLY A 283 12.60 19.72 -9.59
CA GLY A 283 11.62 19.02 -10.40
C GLY A 283 10.24 19.66 -10.39
N THR A 284 9.28 18.95 -10.96
CA THR A 284 7.88 19.36 -10.99
C THR A 284 7.18 18.87 -9.71
N PRO A 285 6.32 19.69 -9.08
CA PRO A 285 5.44 19.21 -8.03
C PRO A 285 4.65 17.98 -8.47
N PHE A 286 4.51 17.02 -7.58
CA PHE A 286 3.69 15.83 -7.77
C PHE A 286 2.45 15.91 -6.89
N SER A 287 1.41 15.19 -7.28
CA SER A 287 0.20 15.08 -6.50
C SER A 287 0.19 13.77 -5.71
N TYR A 288 -0.51 13.77 -4.58
CA TYR A 288 -0.77 12.57 -3.79
C TYR A 288 -2.27 12.38 -3.56
N SER A 289 -2.66 11.12 -3.38
CA SER A 289 -4.03 10.69 -3.22
C SER A 289 -4.13 9.51 -2.27
N SER A 290 -5.34 9.27 -1.76
CA SER A 290 -5.69 8.01 -1.12
C SER A 290 -5.97 6.95 -2.19
N PHE A 291 -6.03 5.69 -1.78
CA PHE A 291 -6.53 4.65 -2.67
C PHE A 291 -7.31 3.57 -1.94
N VAL A 292 -8.06 2.81 -2.73
CA VAL A 292 -8.73 1.57 -2.33
C VAL A 292 -8.22 0.42 -3.21
N SER A 293 -8.65 -0.81 -2.91
CA SER A 293 -8.26 -1.98 -3.71
C SER A 293 -8.62 -1.81 -5.19
N VAL A 294 -7.78 -2.35 -6.08
CA VAL A 294 -8.07 -2.42 -7.52
C VAL A 294 -9.09 -3.50 -7.87
N ASN A 295 -9.35 -4.43 -6.94
CA ASN A 295 -10.25 -5.56 -7.13
C ASN A 295 -11.71 -5.10 -7.00
N ILE A 296 -12.19 -4.32 -7.97
CA ILE A 296 -13.53 -3.74 -7.97
C ILE A 296 -14.48 -4.60 -8.80
N GLU A 297 -15.49 -5.19 -8.15
CA GLU A 297 -16.58 -5.89 -8.81
C GLU A 297 -17.58 -4.89 -9.39
N ASN A 298 -17.92 -5.06 -10.68
CA ASN A 298 -18.89 -4.20 -11.37
C ASN A 298 -20.33 -4.42 -10.93
N THR A 299 -20.63 -5.53 -10.25
CA THR A 299 -21.96 -5.85 -9.75
C THR A 299 -22.09 -5.43 -8.29
N SER A 300 -23.11 -4.65 -7.97
CA SER A 300 -23.50 -4.31 -6.59
C SER A 300 -23.94 -5.54 -5.77
N SER A 301 -24.29 -6.64 -6.45
CA SER A 301 -24.42 -7.95 -5.83
C SER A 301 -23.06 -8.62 -5.78
N ALA A 302 -22.35 -8.49 -4.66
CA ALA A 302 -21.30 -9.43 -4.31
C ALA A 302 -21.95 -10.82 -4.24
N MET A 303 -21.94 -11.56 -5.35
CA MET A 303 -22.26 -12.98 -5.30
C MET A 303 -21.18 -13.58 -4.43
N PHE A 304 -21.51 -13.95 -3.19
CA PHE A 304 -20.68 -14.81 -2.35
C PHE A 304 -20.07 -15.87 -3.27
N SER A 305 -18.74 -15.86 -3.39
CA SER A 305 -18.00 -16.73 -4.30
C SER A 305 -18.42 -18.18 -4.06
N SER A 306 -19.37 -18.64 -4.89
CA SER A 306 -19.92 -19.99 -4.86
C SER A 306 -18.82 -21.03 -5.05
N VAL A 307 -17.67 -20.62 -5.60
CA VAL A 307 -16.47 -21.40 -5.78
C VAL A 307 -15.85 -21.89 -4.45
N ASN A 308 -15.84 -21.07 -3.40
CA ASN A 308 -15.29 -21.50 -2.10
C ASN A 308 -16.23 -22.47 -1.36
N THR A 309 -17.55 -22.29 -1.53
CA THR A 309 -18.54 -23.26 -1.04
C THR A 309 -18.40 -24.59 -1.77
N TRP A 310 -18.23 -24.58 -3.10
CA TRP A 310 -18.00 -25.79 -3.90
C TRP A 310 -16.72 -26.53 -3.51
N LYS A 311 -15.61 -25.82 -3.25
CA LYS A 311 -14.37 -26.44 -2.76
C LYS A 311 -14.58 -27.16 -1.43
N SER A 312 -15.31 -26.55 -0.50
CA SER A 312 -15.62 -27.14 0.82
C SER A 312 -16.53 -28.37 0.69
N VAL A 313 -17.50 -28.33 -0.21
CA VAL A 313 -18.38 -29.47 -0.53
C VAL A 313 -17.60 -30.61 -1.17
N CYS A 314 -16.73 -30.32 -2.15
CA CYS A 314 -15.89 -31.33 -2.79
C CYS A 314 -14.92 -31.99 -1.79
N LEU A 315 -14.29 -31.22 -0.90
CA LEU A 315 -13.40 -31.75 0.12
C LEU A 315 -14.16 -32.66 1.09
N SER A 316 -15.35 -32.25 1.52
CA SER A 316 -16.22 -33.05 2.40
C SER A 316 -16.62 -34.38 1.74
N LEU A 317 -16.92 -34.37 0.43
CA LEU A 317 -17.22 -35.58 -0.34
C LEU A 317 -16.00 -36.52 -0.44
N VAL A 318 -14.80 -36.00 -0.65
CA VAL A 318 -13.56 -36.81 -0.67
C VAL A 318 -13.32 -37.47 0.69
N VAL A 319 -13.47 -36.73 1.79
CA VAL A 319 -13.35 -37.29 3.16
C VAL A 319 -14.37 -38.41 3.39
N LEU A 320 -15.62 -38.22 2.99
CA LEU A 320 -16.66 -39.25 3.11
C LEU A 320 -16.35 -40.51 2.29
N ILE A 321 -15.80 -40.36 1.09
CA ILE A 321 -15.35 -41.49 0.26
C ILE A 321 -14.18 -42.23 0.95
N MET A 322 -13.22 -41.49 1.51
CA MET A 322 -12.10 -42.08 2.25
C MET A 322 -12.57 -42.85 3.49
N MET A 323 -13.51 -42.30 4.26
CA MET A 323 -14.07 -42.98 5.43
C MET A 323 -14.78 -44.28 5.05
N LYS A 324 -15.52 -44.31 3.92
CA LYS A 324 -16.13 -45.54 3.44
C LYS A 324 -15.10 -46.59 3.01
N MET A 325 -13.99 -46.20 2.39
CA MET A 325 -12.95 -47.15 1.96
C MET A 325 -12.14 -47.77 3.11
N ILE A 326 -12.13 -47.17 4.30
CA ILE A 326 -11.42 -47.73 5.47
C ILE A 326 -12.25 -48.80 6.18
N VAL A 327 -13.58 -48.75 6.06
CA VAL A 327 -14.51 -49.66 6.75
C VAL A 327 -14.72 -50.99 6.00
N PHE A 328 -14.25 -51.09 4.75
CA PHE A 328 -14.34 -52.30 3.90
C PHE A 328 -12.96 -52.83 3.50
#